data_AF-A0A529SAQ3-F1
#
_entry.id   AF-A0A529SAQ3-F1
#
_cell.length_a   1.000
_cell.length_b   1.000
_cell.length_c   1.000
_cell.angle_alpha   90.00
_cell.angle_beta   90.00
_cell.angle_gamma   90.00
#
_symmetry.space_group_name_H-M   'P 1'
#
loop_
_entity.id
_entity.type
_entity.pdbx_description
1 polymer ?
#
loop_
_entity_poly.entity_id
_entity_poly.type
_entity_poly.pdbx_seq_one_letter_code
_entity_poly.pdbx_strand_id
1 'polypeptide(L)' 'GLLRPGIAEKAVAEIRPVMDTRSHVHRRMHNIYFKPSIPELSPDHPALRKVETISHTVCADQIPGSTVL' A
#
# COMPACT_ATOMS: atom_id res chain seq x y z
N GLY A 1 6.84 22.88 -7.57
CA GLY A 1 6.37 21.99 -6.49
C GLY A 1 7.15 22.26 -5.21
N LEU A 2 6.74 21.68 -4.08
CA LEU A 2 7.40 21.87 -2.78
C LEU A 2 8.79 21.22 -2.70
N LEU A 3 9.04 20.17 -3.51
CA LEU A 3 10.31 19.45 -3.55
C LEU A 3 11.34 20.17 -4.43
N ARG A 4 12.61 20.12 -4.03
CA ARG A 4 13.72 20.47 -4.92
C ARG A 4 13.74 19.53 -6.13
N PRO A 5 14.11 20.01 -7.33
CA PRO A 5 14.22 19.16 -8.51
C PRO A 5 15.12 17.94 -8.24
N GLY A 6 14.72 16.75 -8.72
CA GLY A 6 15.52 15.52 -8.65
C GLY A 6 15.46 14.75 -7.33
N ILE A 7 14.86 15.31 -6.27
CA ILE A 7 14.83 14.65 -4.96
C ILE A 7 13.88 13.45 -4.94
N ALA A 8 12.75 13.53 -5.62
CA ALA A 8 11.80 12.41 -5.67
C ALA A 8 12.41 11.20 -6.39
N GLU A 9 13.09 11.44 -7.50
CA GLU A 9 13.76 10.42 -8.30
C GLU A 9 14.88 9.74 -7.51
N LYS A 10 15.69 10.54 -6.79
CA LYS A 10 16.73 10.02 -5.91
C LYS A 10 16.16 9.13 -4.81
N ALA A 11 15.11 9.58 -4.11
CA ALA A 11 14.47 8.79 -3.06
C ALA A 11 13.90 7.47 -3.59
N VAL A 12 13.28 7.49 -4.79
CA VAL A 12 12.80 6.28 -5.46
C VAL A 12 13.95 5.33 -5.79
N ALA A 13 15.07 5.84 -6.32
CA ALA A 13 16.24 5.02 -6.64
C ALA A 13 16.85 4.33 -5.42
N GLU A 14 16.85 5.03 -4.26
CA GLU A 14 17.36 4.48 -3.00
C GLU A 14 16.46 3.37 -2.43
N ILE A 15 15.13 3.54 -2.50
CA ILE A 15 14.18 2.61 -1.86
C ILE A 15 13.74 1.45 -2.76
N ARG A 16 13.80 1.62 -4.10
CA ARG A 16 13.33 0.60 -5.06
C ARG A 16 13.95 -0.78 -4.84
N PRO A 17 15.28 -0.94 -4.61
CA PRO A 17 15.87 -2.26 -4.44
C PRO A 17 15.26 -3.06 -3.27
N VAL A 18 15.00 -2.40 -2.13
CA VAL A 18 14.41 -3.04 -0.95
C VAL A 18 12.90 -3.24 -1.09
N MET A 19 12.21 -2.33 -1.78
CA MET A 19 10.80 -2.51 -2.15
C MET A 19 10.62 -3.74 -3.05
N ASP A 20 11.47 -3.94 -4.04
CA ASP A 20 11.33 -5.03 -5.01
C ASP A 20 11.66 -6.41 -4.40
N THR A 21 12.62 -6.46 -3.46
CA THR A 21 13.17 -7.73 -2.97
C THR A 21 12.76 -8.10 -1.55
N ARG A 22 12.37 -7.12 -0.72
CA ARG A 22 12.14 -7.31 0.73
C ARG A 22 10.83 -6.72 1.23
N SER A 23 9.93 -6.28 0.35
CA SER A 23 8.60 -5.85 0.77
C SER A 23 7.83 -6.99 1.43
N HIS A 24 7.21 -6.70 2.55
CA HIS A 24 6.09 -7.50 3.02
C HIS A 24 4.90 -7.29 2.07
N VAL A 25 4.44 -8.37 1.43
CA VAL A 25 3.31 -8.33 0.49
C VAL A 25 2.05 -8.75 1.22
N HIS A 26 1.09 -7.84 1.30
CA HIS A 26 -0.20 -8.09 1.94
C HIS A 26 -1.33 -8.01 0.90
N ARG A 27 -2.12 -9.08 0.79
CA ARG A 27 -3.24 -9.18 -0.17
C ARG A 27 -4.55 -9.37 0.58
N ARG A 28 -5.58 -8.62 0.22
CA ARG A 28 -6.93 -8.78 0.78
C ARG A 28 -8.00 -8.62 -0.30
N MET A 29 -8.95 -9.54 -0.31
CA MET A 29 -10.20 -9.43 -1.07
C MET A 29 -11.28 -8.86 -0.15
N HIS A 30 -11.77 -7.65 -0.44
CA HIS A 30 -12.75 -6.97 0.42
C HIS A 30 -13.62 -6.00 -0.37
N ASN A 31 -14.75 -5.61 0.21
CA ASN A 31 -15.52 -4.44 -0.24
C ASN A 31 -15.09 -3.19 0.52
N ILE A 32 -15.69 -2.03 0.22
CA ILE A 32 -15.30 -0.75 0.85
C ILE A 32 -15.55 -0.70 2.36
N TYR A 33 -16.37 -1.60 2.90
CA TYR A 33 -16.67 -1.68 4.32
C TYR A 33 -15.85 -2.73 5.06
N PHE A 34 -15.06 -3.54 4.35
CA PHE A 34 -14.28 -4.66 4.91
C PHE A 34 -15.15 -5.65 5.73
N LYS A 35 -16.44 -5.73 5.42
CA LYS A 35 -17.40 -6.64 6.07
C LYS A 35 -18.00 -7.59 5.03
N PRO A 36 -18.24 -8.87 5.37
CA PRO A 36 -18.79 -9.82 4.42
C PRO A 36 -20.25 -9.50 4.02
N SER A 37 -21.02 -8.88 4.91
CA SER A 37 -22.39 -8.45 4.67
C SER A 37 -22.73 -7.22 5.52
N ILE A 38 -23.77 -6.49 5.10
CA ILE A 38 -24.34 -5.34 5.79
C ILE A 38 -25.87 -5.52 5.76
N PRO A 39 -26.55 -5.72 6.90
CA PRO A 39 -27.99 -6.02 6.94
C PRO A 39 -28.86 -5.01 6.18
N GLU A 40 -28.45 -3.75 6.17
CA GLU A 40 -29.18 -2.64 5.55
C GLU A 40 -29.00 -2.57 4.02
N LEU A 41 -28.14 -3.42 3.44
CA LEU A 41 -27.87 -3.45 2.01
C LEU A 41 -28.38 -4.75 1.38
N SER A 42 -28.95 -4.62 0.19
CA SER A 42 -29.19 -5.78 -0.67
C SER A 42 -27.88 -6.54 -0.93
N PRO A 43 -27.89 -7.88 -1.02
CA PRO A 43 -26.72 -8.67 -1.40
C PRO A 43 -26.07 -8.24 -2.73
N ASP A 44 -26.88 -7.72 -3.66
CA ASP A 44 -26.42 -7.26 -4.98
C ASP A 44 -26.07 -5.76 -5.00
N HIS A 45 -26.01 -5.11 -3.84
CA HIS A 45 -25.72 -3.68 -3.76
C HIS A 45 -24.29 -3.40 -4.27
N PRO A 46 -24.07 -2.40 -5.15
CA PRO A 46 -22.76 -2.12 -5.74
C PRO A 46 -21.63 -1.90 -4.74
N ALA A 47 -21.94 -1.34 -3.57
CA ALA A 47 -20.96 -1.13 -2.49
C ALA A 47 -20.45 -2.42 -1.83
N LEU A 48 -21.12 -3.56 -2.02
CA LEU A 48 -20.66 -4.87 -1.56
C LEU A 48 -19.73 -5.57 -2.56
N ARG A 49 -19.50 -4.98 -3.74
CA ARG A 49 -18.56 -5.50 -4.73
C ARG A 49 -17.17 -5.63 -4.10
N LYS A 50 -16.61 -6.83 -4.19
CA LYS A 50 -15.26 -7.12 -3.70
C LYS A 50 -14.22 -6.73 -4.75
N VAL A 51 -13.11 -6.21 -4.26
CA VAL A 51 -11.89 -5.94 -5.02
C VAL A 51 -10.70 -6.55 -4.28
N GLU A 52 -9.64 -6.85 -5.02
CA GLU A 52 -8.38 -7.23 -4.42
C GLU A 52 -7.50 -6.00 -4.25
N THR A 53 -7.01 -5.78 -3.03
CA THR A 53 -5.98 -4.79 -2.72
C THR A 53 -4.69 -5.50 -2.41
N ILE A 54 -3.59 -5.06 -3.03
CA ILE A 54 -2.23 -5.56 -2.81
C ILE A 54 -1.36 -4.41 -2.33
N SER A 55 -0.78 -4.56 -1.14
CA SER A 55 0.17 -3.61 -0.56
C SER A 55 1.56 -4.22 -0.50
N HIS A 56 2.56 -3.45 -0.93
CA HIS A 56 3.99 -3.75 -0.76
C HIS A 56 4.54 -2.75 0.25
N THR A 57 4.96 -3.25 1.41
CA THR A 57 5.40 -2.40 2.52
C THR A 57 6.81 -2.76 2.95
N VAL A 58 7.66 -1.75 3.11
CA VAL A 58 8.96 -1.86 3.77
C VAL A 58 8.95 -1.07 5.08
N CYS A 59 9.60 -1.61 6.10
CA CYS A 59 9.83 -0.95 7.38
C CYS A 59 11.11 -0.11 7.35
N ALA A 60 11.23 0.84 8.27
CA ALA A 60 12.37 1.76 8.33
C ALA A 60 13.73 1.04 8.48
N ASP A 61 13.77 -0.05 9.27
CA ASP A 61 14.94 -0.91 9.50
C ASP A 61 15.42 -1.65 8.24
N GLN A 62 14.57 -1.72 7.20
CA GLN A 62 14.92 -2.29 5.92
C GLN A 62 15.56 -1.26 4.98
N ILE A 63 15.48 0.03 5.28
CA ILE A 63 15.99 1.13 4.43
C ILE A 63 17.35 1.60 4.97
N PRO A 64 18.45 1.40 4.21
CA PRO A 64 19.76 1.90 4.61
C PRO A 64 19.76 3.41 4.79
N GLY A 65 20.24 3.90 5.95
CA GLY A 65 20.30 5.34 6.22
C GLY A 65 18.93 5.98 6.48
N SER A 66 17.90 5.20 6.82
CA SER A 66 16.60 5.73 7.24
C SER A 66 16.76 6.78 8.35
N THR A 67 16.19 7.97 8.12
CA THR A 67 16.30 9.11 9.05
C THR A 67 15.50 8.92 10.35
N VAL A 68 14.58 7.95 10.39
CA VAL A 68 13.67 7.71 11.51
C VAL A 68 14.04 6.50 12.36
N LEU A 69 15.24 5.94 12.15
CA LEU A 69 15.83 4.90 12.99
C LEU A 69 16.70 5.48 14.10
#